data_AF-A0A0B8P829-F1
#
_entry.id   AF-A0A0B8P829-F1
#
_cell.length_a   1.000
_cell.length_b   1.000
_cell.length_c   1.000
_cell.angle_alpha   90.00
_cell.angle_beta   90.00
_cell.angle_gamma   90.00
#
_symmetry.space_group_name_H-M   'P 1'
#
loop_
_entity.id
_entity.type
_entity.pdbx_description
1 polymer ?
#
loop_
_entity_poly.entity_id
_entity_poly.type
_entity_poly.pdbx_seq_one_letter_code
_entity_poly.pdbx_strand_id
1 'polypeptide(L)'
;MTQTINNNQLGQLELHQRDVLYSQDPTELFHHLCKGKDDTLLLESSEIESKEDLKSLLLVDAAMRIECRGHKVMLRANSENGEALLSRLKQNLNPEFITAQSNTELEVEFAEQDVNLDEDSRIRQPSSFDMLRIVKKSFDCDKHDPMALFIGGLFAYDLVANFEPLGDAAENSQCPDYVFYVAETLIVIDHQTQHAHLYGSLFDANASSKAKIEARLMKSNLR
;
A
#
# COMPACT_ATOMS: atom_id res chain seq x y z
N MET A 1 2.32 -8.07 26.71
CA MET A 1 2.26 -8.19 25.24
C MET A 1 3.25 -7.21 24.68
N THR A 2 4.24 -7.68 23.93
CA THR A 2 5.18 -6.78 23.27
C THR A 2 4.46 -6.11 22.09
N GLN A 3 4.64 -4.79 21.95
CA GLN A 3 4.04 -4.07 20.84
C GLN A 3 4.86 -4.32 19.58
N THR A 4 4.17 -4.61 18.47
CA THR A 4 4.80 -4.77 17.15
C THR A 4 5.48 -3.48 16.68
N ILE A 5 4.93 -2.33 17.05
CA ILE A 5 5.34 -1.00 16.56
C ILE A 5 5.84 -0.15 17.73
N ASN A 6 7.10 0.29 17.65
CA ASN A 6 7.80 1.04 18.70
C ASN A 6 7.56 2.57 18.67
N ASN A 7 6.91 3.12 17.63
CA ASN A 7 6.65 4.56 17.45
C ASN A 7 7.89 5.45 17.70
N ASN A 8 9.07 5.01 17.26
CA ASN A 8 10.34 5.65 17.60
C ASN A 8 10.49 7.04 16.96
N GLN A 9 10.17 7.18 15.67
CA GLN A 9 10.24 8.46 14.95
C GLN A 9 9.37 8.46 13.68
N LEU A 10 8.69 9.57 13.42
CA LEU A 10 8.00 9.81 12.16
C LEU A 10 9.00 10.07 11.03
N GLY A 11 8.75 9.47 9.87
CA GLY A 11 9.44 9.76 8.63
C GLY A 11 8.94 11.06 7.99
N GLN A 12 9.69 11.52 6.99
CA GLN A 12 9.27 12.62 6.15
C GLN A 12 8.36 12.09 5.03
N LEU A 13 7.27 12.80 4.79
CA LEU A 13 6.39 12.59 3.65
C LEU A 13 6.28 13.91 2.90
N GLU A 14 6.60 13.91 1.61
CA GLU A 14 6.38 15.06 0.72
C GLU A 14 5.41 14.63 -0.38
N LEU A 15 4.39 15.44 -0.61
CA LEU A 15 3.40 15.20 -1.66
C LEU A 15 3.61 16.19 -2.80
N HIS A 16 3.82 15.67 -3.99
CA HIS A 16 3.73 16.43 -5.22
C HIS A 16 2.37 16.18 -5.87
N GLN A 17 1.66 17.26 -6.18
CA GLN A 17 0.37 17.20 -6.87
C GLN A 17 0.42 18.04 -8.13
N ARG A 18 -0.24 17.53 -9.19
CA ARG A 18 -0.40 18.25 -10.44
C ARG A 18 -1.74 17.91 -11.09
N ASP A 19 -2.38 18.91 -11.68
CA ASP A 19 -3.56 18.71 -12.53
C ASP A 19 -3.15 18.09 -13.87
N VAL A 20 -3.89 17.06 -14.27
CA VAL A 20 -3.71 16.36 -15.54
C VAL A 20 -5.02 16.39 -16.33
N LEU A 21 -4.95 16.04 -17.61
CA LEU A 21 -6.14 16.01 -18.45
C LEU A 21 -7.08 14.91 -17.97
N TYR A 22 -8.37 15.25 -17.89
CA TYR A 22 -9.43 14.30 -17.64
C TYR A 22 -9.49 13.26 -18.79
N SER A 23 -9.62 11.99 -18.41
CA SER A 23 -9.95 10.90 -19.34
C SER A 23 -11.32 10.36 -19.00
N GLN A 24 -12.16 10.21 -20.01
CA GLN A 24 -13.45 9.55 -19.88
C GLN A 24 -13.32 8.02 -19.85
N ASP A 25 -12.20 7.46 -20.35
CA ASP A 25 -11.92 6.02 -20.32
C ASP A 25 -10.70 5.76 -19.40
N PRO A 26 -10.93 5.45 -18.12
CA PRO A 26 -9.86 5.09 -17.19
C PRO A 26 -9.15 3.78 -17.56
N THR A 27 -9.84 2.86 -18.24
CA THR A 27 -9.28 1.55 -18.61
C THR A 27 -8.28 1.67 -19.74
N GLU A 28 -8.57 2.46 -20.78
CA GLU A 28 -7.62 2.77 -21.84
C GLU A 28 -6.39 3.51 -21.29
N LEU A 29 -6.61 4.49 -20.42
CA LEU A 29 -5.55 5.22 -19.74
C LEU A 29 -4.66 4.27 -18.91
N PHE A 30 -5.27 3.38 -18.13
CA PHE A 30 -4.57 2.39 -17.34
C PHE A 30 -3.75 1.44 -18.22
N HIS A 31 -4.31 0.95 -19.33
CA HIS A 31 -3.55 0.15 -20.29
C HIS A 31 -2.33 0.92 -20.81
N HIS A 32 -2.50 2.18 -21.21
CA HIS A 32 -1.39 2.97 -21.74
C HIS A 32 -0.26 3.18 -20.71
N LEU A 33 -0.61 3.44 -19.46
CA LEU A 33 0.34 3.78 -18.40
C LEU A 33 0.99 2.57 -17.72
N CYS A 34 0.25 1.46 -17.61
CA CYS A 34 0.61 0.31 -16.78
C CYS A 34 0.98 -0.93 -17.59
N LYS A 35 0.87 -0.91 -18.94
CA LYS A 35 1.21 -2.06 -19.77
C LYS A 35 2.64 -2.55 -19.53
N GLY A 36 2.76 -3.83 -19.18
CA GLY A 36 4.04 -4.49 -18.93
C GLY A 36 4.66 -4.14 -17.57
N LYS A 37 3.92 -3.45 -16.69
CA LYS A 37 4.29 -3.25 -15.30
C LYS A 37 3.51 -4.22 -14.41
N ASP A 38 4.16 -4.67 -13.35
CA ASP A 38 3.52 -5.35 -12.23
C ASP A 38 3.16 -4.35 -11.13
N ASP A 39 2.43 -4.79 -10.11
CA ASP A 39 2.07 -4.00 -8.92
C ASP A 39 1.32 -2.69 -9.22
N THR A 40 0.49 -2.71 -10.27
CA THR A 40 -0.43 -1.63 -10.64
C THR A 40 -1.87 -1.98 -10.31
N LEU A 41 -2.69 -0.97 -9.99
CA LEU A 41 -4.09 -1.17 -9.56
C LEU A 41 -5.00 -0.10 -10.18
N LEU A 42 -6.15 -0.53 -10.71
CA LEU A 42 -7.25 0.34 -11.12
C LEU A 42 -8.45 0.05 -10.20
N LEU A 43 -8.98 1.08 -9.55
CA LEU A 43 -10.21 1.03 -8.76
C LEU A 43 -11.22 2.00 -9.36
N GLU A 44 -12.34 1.49 -9.84
CA GLU A 44 -13.44 2.29 -10.38
C GLU A 44 -14.64 2.24 -9.42
N SER A 45 -15.32 3.37 -9.29
CA SER A 45 -16.53 3.48 -8.48
C SER A 45 -17.66 4.10 -9.29
N SER A 46 -18.85 3.52 -9.17
CA SER A 46 -20.08 3.98 -9.81
C SER A 46 -21.20 4.08 -8.78
N GLU A 47 -22.14 5.01 -8.97
CA GLU A 47 -23.34 5.09 -8.15
C GLU A 47 -24.26 3.89 -8.41
N ILE A 48 -24.88 3.36 -7.34
CA ILE A 48 -25.60 2.07 -7.37
C ILE A 48 -26.85 2.12 -8.28
N GLU A 49 -27.59 3.23 -8.24
CA GLU A 49 -28.87 3.34 -8.94
C GLU A 49 -28.72 3.93 -10.34
N SER A 50 -27.98 5.03 -10.48
CA SER A 50 -27.80 5.74 -11.75
C SER A 50 -26.74 5.12 -12.65
N LYS A 51 -25.83 4.31 -12.07
CA LYS A 51 -24.60 3.81 -12.70
C LYS A 51 -23.68 4.92 -13.22
N GLU A 52 -23.82 6.15 -12.70
CA GLU A 52 -22.91 7.23 -13.02
C GLU A 52 -21.53 6.96 -12.39
N ASP A 53 -20.47 7.14 -13.18
CA ASP A 53 -19.10 7.03 -12.70
C ASP A 53 -18.82 8.15 -11.69
N LEU A 54 -18.26 7.78 -10.55
CA LEU A 54 -17.94 8.72 -9.47
C LEU A 54 -16.47 9.09 -9.52
N LYS A 55 -15.61 8.12 -9.20
CA LYS A 55 -14.16 8.32 -9.14
C LYS A 55 -13.43 7.07 -9.62
N SER A 56 -12.29 7.31 -10.27
CA SER A 56 -11.35 6.28 -10.66
C SER A 56 -9.98 6.56 -10.05
N LEU A 57 -9.38 5.55 -9.43
CA LEU A 57 -8.06 5.60 -8.81
C LEU A 57 -7.12 4.67 -9.57
N LEU A 58 -6.03 5.20 -10.11
CA LEU A 58 -5.02 4.44 -10.83
C LEU A 58 -3.70 4.52 -10.05
N LEU A 59 -3.31 3.41 -9.42
CA LEU A 59 -1.98 3.23 -8.88
C LEU A 59 -1.05 2.81 -10.03
N VAL A 60 -0.27 3.76 -10.53
CA VAL A 60 0.56 3.61 -11.74
C VAL A 60 1.93 3.02 -11.42
N ASP A 61 2.49 3.42 -10.29
CA ASP A 61 3.76 2.90 -9.78
C ASP A 61 3.61 2.66 -8.26
N ALA A 62 3.95 1.45 -7.81
CA ALA A 62 4.03 1.12 -6.39
C ALA A 62 5.44 1.43 -5.85
N ALA A 63 5.52 2.08 -4.70
CA ALA A 63 6.77 2.21 -3.94
C ALA A 63 7.11 0.87 -3.25
N MET A 64 6.08 0.14 -2.81
CA MET A 64 6.26 -1.07 -2.03
C MET A 64 5.10 -2.05 -2.24
N ARG A 65 5.41 -3.34 -2.27
CA ARG A 65 4.48 -4.47 -2.21
C ARG A 65 4.54 -5.11 -0.82
N ILE A 66 3.38 -5.37 -0.23
CA ILE A 66 3.22 -6.02 1.09
C ILE A 66 2.36 -7.27 0.87
N GLU A 67 2.93 -8.44 1.13
CA GLU A 67 2.27 -9.73 0.89
C GLU A 67 2.25 -10.58 2.17
N CYS A 68 1.11 -11.20 2.48
CA CYS A 68 0.96 -12.09 3.64
C CYS A 68 0.62 -13.51 3.21
N ARG A 69 1.28 -14.50 3.83
CA ARG A 69 0.97 -15.93 3.71
C ARG A 69 1.09 -16.58 5.08
N GLY A 70 -0.02 -17.08 5.61
CA GLY A 70 -0.15 -17.51 7.00
C GLY A 70 0.27 -16.39 7.96
N HIS A 71 1.22 -16.69 8.83
CA HIS A 71 1.75 -15.74 9.80
C HIS A 71 2.99 -14.98 9.33
N LYS A 72 3.38 -15.11 8.05
CA LYS A 72 4.53 -14.42 7.46
C LYS A 72 4.10 -13.29 6.55
N VAL A 73 4.73 -12.13 6.72
CA VAL A 73 4.53 -10.95 5.88
C VAL A 73 5.85 -10.56 5.23
N MET A 74 5.83 -10.40 3.91
CA MET A 74 6.96 -9.94 3.12
C MET A 74 6.68 -8.53 2.59
N LEU A 75 7.56 -7.58 2.91
CA LEU A 75 7.56 -6.23 2.38
C LEU A 75 8.69 -6.09 1.37
N ARG A 76 8.39 -5.69 0.14
CA ARG A 76 9.37 -5.48 -0.95
C ARG A 76 9.30 -4.04 -1.46
N ALA A 77 10.43 -3.36 -1.45
CA ALA A 77 10.59 -2.06 -2.08
C ALA A 77 10.74 -2.21 -3.60
N ASN A 78 9.99 -1.43 -4.36
CA ASN A 78 9.98 -1.45 -5.82
C ASN A 78 10.75 -0.26 -6.44
N SER A 79 11.26 0.64 -5.61
CA SER A 79 12.01 1.83 -6.01
C SER A 79 12.95 2.30 -4.90
N GLU A 80 13.88 3.21 -5.21
CA GLU A 80 14.73 3.89 -4.20
C GLU A 80 13.89 4.61 -3.12
N ASN A 81 12.77 5.20 -3.52
CA ASN A 81 11.80 5.82 -2.62
C ASN A 81 11.09 4.78 -1.73
N GLY A 82 10.79 3.61 -2.29
CA GLY A 82 10.33 2.44 -1.56
C GLY A 82 11.34 1.88 -0.56
N GLU A 83 12.64 1.91 -0.89
CA GLU A 83 13.72 1.51 0.02
C GLU A 83 13.79 2.45 1.22
N ALA A 84 13.58 3.75 1.01
CA ALA A 84 13.51 4.72 2.10
C ALA A 84 12.29 4.49 3.01
N LEU A 85 11.12 4.21 2.42
CA LEU A 85 9.95 3.76 3.17
C LEU A 85 10.29 2.52 4.01
N LEU A 86 10.87 1.48 3.39
CA LEU A 86 11.23 0.23 4.07
C LEU A 86 12.22 0.46 5.22
N SER A 87 13.22 1.32 5.02
CA SER A 87 14.17 1.72 6.06
C SER A 87 13.45 2.38 7.25
N ARG A 88 12.44 3.21 7.00
CA ARG A 88 11.64 3.82 8.06
C ARG A 88 10.81 2.77 8.81
N LEU A 89 10.20 1.83 8.10
CA LEU A 89 9.42 0.75 8.73
C LEU A 89 10.29 -0.10 9.66
N LYS A 90 11.50 -0.48 9.23
CA LYS A 90 12.46 -1.23 10.06
C LYS A 90 12.80 -0.53 11.38
N GLN A 91 12.92 0.80 11.37
CA GLN A 91 13.23 1.59 12.57
C GLN A 91 12.06 1.65 13.56
N ASN A 92 10.83 1.55 13.05
CA ASN A 92 9.61 1.60 13.85
C ASN A 92 9.10 0.20 14.23
N LEU A 93 9.62 -0.86 13.62
CA LEU A 93 9.26 -2.23 13.92
C LEU A 93 10.06 -2.74 15.11
N ASN A 94 9.44 -3.57 15.93
CA ASN A 94 10.14 -4.30 16.96
C ASN A 94 11.01 -5.42 16.35
N PRO A 95 12.34 -5.43 16.59
CA PRO A 95 13.24 -6.40 15.98
C PRO A 95 12.90 -7.87 16.24
N GLU A 96 12.16 -8.18 17.31
CA GLU A 96 11.78 -9.57 17.64
C GLU A 96 10.89 -10.23 16.58
N PHE A 97 10.16 -9.45 15.78
CA PHE A 97 9.30 -9.96 14.72
C PHE A 97 10.03 -10.12 13.38
N ILE A 98 11.27 -9.61 13.26
CA ILE A 98 12.04 -9.62 12.00
C ILE A 98 12.76 -10.96 11.85
N THR A 99 12.43 -11.71 10.80
CA THR A 99 13.09 -12.99 10.48
C THR A 99 14.18 -12.85 9.43
N ALA A 100 14.01 -11.93 8.47
CA ALA A 100 15.00 -11.60 7.45
C ALA A 100 14.89 -10.14 7.01
N GLN A 101 16.00 -9.53 6.61
CA GLN A 101 16.01 -8.16 6.09
C GLN A 101 17.17 -7.93 5.13
N SER A 102 16.93 -7.10 4.11
CA SER A 102 17.93 -6.56 3.20
C SER A 102 17.68 -5.06 2.99
N ASN A 103 18.24 -4.42 1.97
CA ASN A 103 17.88 -3.02 1.66
C ASN A 103 16.51 -2.93 0.99
N THR A 104 16.10 -3.96 0.25
CA THR A 104 14.89 -3.98 -0.58
C THR A 104 13.79 -4.88 -0.03
N GLU A 105 14.09 -5.76 0.92
CA GLU A 105 13.12 -6.70 1.48
C GLU A 105 13.14 -6.72 3.01
N LEU A 106 11.98 -7.04 3.60
CA LEU A 106 11.80 -7.27 5.03
C LEU A 106 10.79 -8.40 5.21
N GLU A 107 11.20 -9.46 5.89
CA GLU A 107 10.33 -10.55 6.31
C GLU A 107 10.01 -10.40 7.80
N VAL A 108 8.72 -10.52 8.10
CA VAL A 108 8.17 -10.40 9.45
C VAL A 108 7.30 -11.61 9.73
N GLU A 109 7.48 -12.24 10.89
CA GLU A 109 6.70 -13.40 11.31
C GLU A 109 5.97 -13.11 12.62
N PHE A 110 4.70 -13.52 12.68
CA PHE A 110 3.85 -13.39 13.85
C PHE A 110 3.66 -14.75 14.51
N ALA A 111 3.52 -14.76 15.83
CA ALA A 111 3.10 -15.96 16.53
C ALA A 111 1.63 -16.27 16.25
N GLU A 112 1.27 -17.55 16.32
CA GLU A 112 -0.13 -17.97 16.36
C GLU A 112 -0.87 -17.32 17.54
N GLN A 113 -2.15 -17.05 17.35
CA GLN A 113 -2.95 -16.38 18.37
C GLN A 113 -3.21 -17.31 19.56
N ASP A 114 -3.08 -16.75 20.77
CA ASP A 114 -3.45 -17.48 21.99
C ASP A 114 -4.97 -17.61 22.10
N VAL A 115 -5.48 -18.82 21.83
CA VAL A 115 -6.90 -19.19 21.89
C VAL A 115 -7.49 -19.16 23.30
N ASN A 116 -6.67 -18.99 24.36
CA ASN A 116 -7.14 -18.93 25.73
C ASN A 116 -7.49 -17.50 26.20
N LEU A 117 -7.27 -16.49 25.36
CA LEU A 117 -7.66 -15.12 25.66
C LEU A 117 -9.15 -14.88 25.37
N ASP A 118 -9.72 -13.89 26.06
CA ASP A 118 -11.02 -13.34 25.67
C ASP A 118 -10.94 -12.63 24.31
N GLU A 119 -12.08 -12.51 23.64
CA GLU A 119 -12.19 -11.92 22.30
C GLU A 119 -11.58 -10.52 22.19
N ASP A 120 -11.81 -9.64 23.18
CA ASP A 120 -11.28 -8.28 23.17
C ASP A 120 -9.75 -8.26 23.25
N SER A 121 -9.17 -9.18 24.04
CA SER A 121 -7.73 -9.36 24.15
C SER A 121 -7.13 -10.00 22.89
N ARG A 122 -7.83 -10.95 22.26
CA ARG A 122 -7.42 -11.63 21.02
C ARG A 122 -7.30 -10.65 19.85
N ILE A 123 -8.26 -9.75 19.69
CA ILE A 123 -8.26 -8.70 18.64
C ILE A 123 -7.09 -7.71 18.81
N ARG A 124 -6.59 -7.53 20.04
CA ARG A 124 -5.48 -6.61 20.34
C ARG A 124 -4.10 -7.24 20.17
N GLN A 125 -4.02 -8.53 19.88
CA GLN A 125 -2.74 -9.21 19.68
C GLN A 125 -2.02 -8.70 18.42
N PRO A 126 -0.68 -8.76 18.41
CA PRO A 126 0.11 -8.61 17.19
C PRO A 126 -0.40 -9.51 16.08
N SER A 127 -0.55 -8.96 14.87
CA SER A 127 -1.03 -9.71 13.71
C SER A 127 -0.46 -9.16 12.42
N SER A 128 -0.59 -9.90 11.32
CA SER A 128 -0.15 -9.48 9.99
C SER A 128 -0.70 -8.12 9.54
N PHE A 129 -1.86 -7.69 10.07
CA PHE A 129 -2.41 -6.36 9.86
C PHE A 129 -1.54 -5.22 10.40
N ASP A 130 -0.68 -5.48 11.39
CA ASP A 130 0.25 -4.48 11.90
C ASP A 130 1.23 -4.00 10.84
N MET A 131 1.52 -4.82 9.82
CA MET A 131 2.38 -4.42 8.71
C MET A 131 1.71 -3.40 7.78
N LEU A 132 0.38 -3.35 7.73
CA LEU A 132 -0.34 -2.27 7.08
C LEU A 132 -0.42 -1.04 7.99
N ARG A 133 -0.62 -1.25 9.31
CA ARG A 133 -0.70 -0.16 10.30
C ARG A 133 0.61 0.60 10.46
N ILE A 134 1.75 -0.10 10.41
CA ILE A 134 3.08 0.52 10.59
C ILE A 134 3.38 1.51 9.46
N VAL A 135 2.90 1.26 8.24
CA VAL A 135 3.04 2.21 7.12
C VAL A 135 2.39 3.54 7.49
N LYS A 136 1.11 3.52 7.88
CA LYS A 136 0.39 4.74 8.29
C LYS A 136 0.99 5.40 9.52
N LYS A 137 1.35 4.61 10.54
CA LYS A 137 1.93 5.13 11.80
C LYS A 137 3.34 5.71 11.65
N SER A 138 4.03 5.39 10.55
CA SER A 138 5.38 5.87 10.30
C SER A 138 5.43 7.30 9.75
N PHE A 139 4.29 7.92 9.41
CA PHE A 139 4.25 9.28 8.84
C PHE A 139 3.16 10.13 9.48
N ASP A 140 3.37 11.45 9.50
CA ASP A 140 2.38 12.44 9.93
C ASP A 140 1.34 12.69 8.82
N CYS A 141 0.36 11.79 8.70
CA CYS A 141 -0.65 11.86 7.64
C CYS A 141 -1.70 12.96 7.87
N ASP A 142 -1.90 13.41 9.12
CA ASP A 142 -2.99 14.34 9.48
C ASP A 142 -2.77 15.76 8.91
N LYS A 143 -1.52 16.09 8.55
CA LYS A 143 -1.16 17.38 7.94
C LYS A 143 -1.14 17.36 6.41
N HIS A 144 -1.44 16.22 5.79
CA HIS A 144 -1.33 16.03 4.35
C HIS A 144 -2.69 15.79 3.70
N ASP A 145 -2.74 15.93 2.36
CA ASP A 145 -3.87 15.44 1.58
C ASP A 145 -4.10 13.94 1.87
N PRO A 146 -5.35 13.46 1.97
CA PRO A 146 -5.64 12.04 2.19
C PRO A 146 -4.97 11.09 1.19
N MET A 147 -4.69 11.56 -0.03
CA MET A 147 -4.02 10.79 -1.09
C MET A 147 -2.49 10.78 -0.97
N ALA A 148 -1.91 11.52 -0.01
CA ALA A 148 -0.46 11.55 0.22
C ALA A 148 0.12 10.18 0.58
N LEU A 149 -0.67 9.35 1.27
CA LEU A 149 -0.32 7.96 1.57
C LEU A 149 -1.50 7.07 1.20
N PHE A 150 -1.43 6.49 0.00
CA PHE A 150 -2.43 5.56 -0.50
C PHE A 150 -1.90 4.12 -0.41
N ILE A 151 -2.72 3.24 0.17
CA ILE A 151 -2.47 1.79 0.24
C ILE A 151 -3.66 1.09 -0.40
N GLY A 152 -3.45 0.42 -1.53
CA GLY A 152 -4.49 -0.27 -2.29
C GLY A 152 -4.14 -1.73 -2.53
N GLY A 153 -5.12 -2.63 -2.48
CA GLY A 153 -4.86 -4.06 -2.57
C GLY A 153 -6.08 -4.94 -2.33
N LEU A 154 -5.82 -6.17 -1.94
CA LEU A 154 -6.80 -7.24 -1.77
C LEU A 154 -6.57 -7.95 -0.43
N PHE A 155 -7.67 -8.21 0.28
CA PHE A 155 -7.74 -9.26 1.30
C PHE A 155 -8.37 -10.50 0.65
N ALA A 156 -7.68 -11.64 0.69
CA ALA A 156 -8.23 -12.90 0.22
C ALA A 156 -9.16 -13.50 1.27
N TYR A 157 -10.02 -14.42 0.83
CA TYR A 157 -10.93 -15.14 1.72
C TYR A 157 -10.18 -15.95 2.78
N ASP A 158 -9.07 -16.59 2.39
CA ASP A 158 -8.30 -17.49 3.25
C ASP A 158 -7.60 -16.76 4.41
N LEU A 159 -7.52 -15.43 4.41
CA LEU A 159 -7.00 -14.64 5.52
C LEU A 159 -7.72 -14.93 6.84
N VAL A 160 -9.01 -15.31 6.80
CA VAL A 160 -9.77 -15.67 8.00
C VAL A 160 -9.23 -16.92 8.69
N ALA A 161 -8.57 -17.82 7.97
CA ALA A 161 -7.94 -19.02 8.54
C ALA A 161 -6.79 -18.69 9.50
N ASN A 162 -6.22 -17.48 9.42
CA ASN A 162 -5.19 -17.02 10.36
C ASN A 162 -5.75 -16.64 11.74
N PHE A 163 -7.07 -16.54 11.87
CA PHE A 163 -7.77 -16.10 13.09
C PHE A 163 -8.79 -17.11 13.60
N GLU A 164 -9.28 -17.99 12.73
CA GLU A 164 -10.30 -19.00 13.05
C GLU A 164 -9.90 -20.38 12.53
N PRO A 165 -10.15 -21.47 13.28
CA PRO A 165 -9.82 -22.82 12.85
C PRO A 165 -10.84 -23.32 11.82
N LEU A 166 -10.52 -23.17 10.53
CA LEU A 166 -11.41 -23.55 9.41
C LEU A 166 -11.17 -24.96 8.87
N GLY A 167 -10.15 -25.67 9.39
CA GLY A 167 -9.70 -26.97 8.89
C GLY A 167 -8.81 -26.85 7.65
N ASP A 168 -8.29 -27.99 7.18
CA ASP A 168 -7.38 -28.01 6.03
C ASP A 168 -8.16 -27.90 4.71
N ALA A 169 -7.98 -26.80 3.99
CA ALA A 169 -8.40 -26.64 2.60
C ALA A 169 -7.19 -26.84 1.67
N ALA A 170 -7.43 -27.33 0.45
CA ALA A 170 -6.37 -27.43 -0.54
C ALA A 170 -5.88 -26.02 -0.94
N GLU A 171 -4.59 -25.73 -0.74
CA GLU A 171 -3.99 -24.46 -1.15
C GLU A 171 -4.11 -24.28 -2.67
N ASN A 172 -4.88 -23.29 -3.11
CA ASN A 172 -4.78 -22.76 -4.47
C ASN A 172 -3.60 -21.77 -4.50
N SER A 173 -2.40 -22.33 -4.64
CA SER A 173 -1.05 -21.78 -4.43
C SER A 173 -0.64 -20.42 -5.02
N GLN A 174 -1.51 -19.67 -5.71
CA GLN A 174 -1.11 -18.40 -6.34
C GLN A 174 -1.54 -17.15 -5.57
N CYS A 175 -2.71 -17.15 -4.93
CA CYS A 175 -3.18 -15.98 -4.20
C CYS A 175 -2.61 -15.95 -2.77
N PRO A 176 -1.96 -14.86 -2.32
CA PRO A 176 -1.62 -14.68 -0.92
C PRO A 176 -2.85 -14.31 -0.09
N ASP A 177 -2.78 -14.47 1.24
CA ASP A 177 -3.86 -14.10 2.16
C ASP A 177 -4.21 -12.60 2.07
N TYR A 178 -3.19 -11.77 1.81
CA TYR A 178 -3.39 -10.44 1.30
C TYR A 178 -2.22 -9.98 0.44
N VAL A 179 -2.49 -9.02 -0.44
CA VAL A 179 -1.48 -8.25 -1.16
C VAL A 179 -1.89 -6.78 -1.23
N PHE A 180 -1.00 -5.90 -0.81
CA PHE A 180 -1.21 -4.45 -0.85
C PHE A 180 -0.01 -3.73 -1.47
N TYR A 181 -0.30 -2.60 -2.10
CA TYR A 181 0.67 -1.72 -2.72
C TYR A 181 0.60 -0.35 -2.07
N VAL A 182 1.75 0.18 -1.67
CA VAL A 182 1.88 1.59 -1.27
C VAL A 182 2.17 2.39 -2.53
N ALA A 183 1.30 3.35 -2.85
CA ALA A 183 1.44 4.15 -4.08
C ALA A 183 2.68 5.04 -4.02
N GLU A 184 3.49 5.00 -5.08
CA GLU A 184 4.48 6.04 -5.37
C GLU A 184 3.86 7.11 -6.27
N THR A 185 3.07 6.66 -7.26
CA THR A 185 2.37 7.55 -8.20
C THR A 185 0.92 7.09 -8.33
N LEU A 186 -0.01 8.02 -8.07
CA LEU A 186 -1.45 7.79 -8.06
C LEU A 186 -2.15 8.83 -8.95
N ILE A 187 -3.04 8.39 -9.83
CA ILE A 187 -3.96 9.27 -10.54
C ILE A 187 -5.34 9.12 -9.92
N VAL A 188 -5.98 10.26 -9.64
CA VAL A 188 -7.37 10.33 -9.18
C VAL A 188 -8.16 11.08 -10.24
N ILE A 189 -9.15 10.41 -10.82
CA ILE A 189 -10.10 10.98 -11.77
C ILE A 189 -11.43 11.16 -11.05
N ASP A 190 -11.95 12.37 -11.05
CA ASP A 190 -13.26 12.71 -10.53
C ASP A 190 -14.20 12.94 -11.72
N HIS A 191 -15.08 11.98 -11.98
CA HIS A 191 -15.96 11.97 -13.16
C HIS A 191 -17.10 12.97 -13.02
N GLN A 192 -17.47 13.34 -11.80
CA GLN A 192 -18.52 14.32 -11.53
C GLN A 192 -18.06 15.75 -11.85
N THR A 193 -16.82 16.07 -11.49
CA THR A 193 -16.22 17.39 -11.76
C THR A 193 -15.41 17.43 -13.05
N GLN A 194 -15.19 16.28 -13.71
CA GLN A 194 -14.35 16.12 -14.89
C GLN A 194 -12.92 16.62 -14.67
N HIS A 195 -12.39 16.40 -13.47
CA HIS A 195 -11.04 16.79 -13.09
C HIS A 195 -10.19 15.55 -12.84
N ALA A 196 -8.89 15.64 -13.12
CA ALA A 196 -7.94 14.59 -12.81
C ALA A 196 -6.69 15.17 -12.14
N HIS A 197 -6.23 14.51 -11.08
CA HIS A 197 -5.04 14.88 -10.35
C HIS A 197 -4.05 13.72 -10.34
N LEU A 198 -2.78 14.05 -10.55
CA LEU A 198 -1.66 13.14 -10.44
C LEU A 198 -0.87 13.48 -9.17
N TYR A 199 -0.73 12.48 -8.31
CA TYR A 199 -0.04 12.54 -7.03
C TYR A 199 1.26 11.74 -7.11
N GLY A 200 2.32 12.30 -6.54
CA GLY A 200 3.61 11.65 -6.32
C GLY A 200 4.00 11.72 -4.85
N SER A 201 4.13 10.57 -4.20
CA SER A 201 4.44 10.45 -2.78
C SER A 201 5.92 10.16 -2.57
N LEU A 202 6.61 11.04 -1.84
CA LEU A 202 8.01 10.90 -1.45
C LEU A 202 8.15 10.56 0.02
N PHE A 203 8.78 9.42 0.31
CA PHE A 203 9.04 8.92 1.66
C PHE A 203 10.45 9.29 2.15
N ASP A 204 11.23 10.03 1.35
CA ASP A 204 12.50 10.63 1.70
C ASP A 204 12.68 12.04 1.13
N ALA A 205 13.76 12.71 1.56
CA ALA A 205 14.20 13.98 0.97
C ALA A 205 15.23 13.79 -0.16
N ASN A 206 15.26 12.62 -0.82
CA ASN A 206 16.28 12.33 -1.82
C ASN A 206 15.98 13.04 -3.14
N ALA A 207 16.91 13.88 -3.58
CA ALA A 207 16.80 14.62 -4.84
C ALA A 207 16.65 13.71 -6.07
N SER A 208 17.21 12.50 -6.05
CA SER A 208 17.05 11.51 -7.13
C SER A 208 15.61 11.01 -7.24
N SER A 209 15.03 10.58 -6.11
CA SER A 209 13.63 10.14 -6.01
C SER A 209 12.69 11.24 -6.48
N LYS A 210 12.95 12.48 -6.03
CA LYS A 210 12.17 13.66 -6.40
C LYS A 210 12.22 13.94 -7.90
N ALA A 211 13.42 13.97 -8.49
CA ALA A 211 13.59 14.20 -9.92
C ALA A 211 12.90 13.11 -10.77
N LYS A 212 12.93 11.84 -10.33
CA LYS A 212 12.24 10.74 -11.02
C LYS A 212 10.72 10.91 -10.99
N ILE A 213 10.17 11.23 -9.82
CA ILE A 213 8.73 11.49 -9.68
C ILE A 213 8.33 12.70 -10.52
N GLU A 214 9.02 13.84 -10.38
CA GLU A 214 8.75 15.04 -11.19
C GLU A 214 8.86 14.76 -12.70
N ALA A 215 9.84 13.97 -13.15
CA ALA A 215 9.96 13.59 -14.55
C ALA A 215 8.77 12.74 -15.04
N ARG A 216 8.22 11.85 -14.20
CA ARG A 216 6.97 11.11 -14.51
C ARG A 216 5.79 12.06 -14.56
N LEU A 217 5.68 12.98 -13.59
CA LEU A 217 4.65 14.04 -13.56
C LEU A 217 4.69 14.92 -14.82
N MET A 218 5.87 15.14 -15.43
CA MET A 218 6.02 15.90 -16.67
C MET A 218 5.70 15.10 -17.94
N LYS A 219 5.99 13.79 -17.95
CA LYS A 219 5.73 12.90 -19.10
C LYS A 219 4.24 12.55 -19.26
N SER A 220 3.46 12.56 -18.17
CA SER A 220 2.01 12.31 -18.19
C SER A 220 1.17 13.44 -18.82
N ASN A 221 1.79 14.36 -19.58
CA ASN A 221 1.09 15.12 -20.62
C ASN A 221 0.69 14.13 -21.75
N LEU A 222 -0.26 13.23 -21.47
CA LEU A 222 -0.90 12.45 -22.51
C LEU A 222 -1.57 13.44 -23.47
N ARG A 223 -1.14 13.41 -24.73
CA ARG A 223 -1.81 14.07 -25.85
C ARG A 223 -2.67 13.07 -26.57
#